data_AF-A0A934ZHY6-F1
#
_entry.id   AF-A0A934ZHY6-F1
#
_cell.length_a   1.000
_cell.length_b   1.000
_cell.length_c   1.000
_cell.angle_alpha   90.00
_cell.angle_beta   90.00
_cell.angle_gamma   90.00
#
_symmetry.space_group_name_H-M   'P 1'
#
loop_
_entity.id
_entity.type
_entity.pdbx_description
1 polymer ?
#
loop_
_entity_poly.entity_id
_entity_poly.type
_entity_poly.pdbx_seq_one_letter_code
_entity_poly.pdbx_strand_id
1 'polypeptide(L)'
;MTDQDCDDRAFCNGAETCQEERCIPGAPLVCLGSTACSTVACDEEARACRTTPATEDRDRDGFRAPRPGTSPGSPDRCGDDCDDDDPEVHPGAVERCNGVDDDCNGIIDDNATLTPTGDAVRVSEAAVAPSGPGGVQWTGSRYGVSYWGYDSGRAHVYFRQIDRTGAPSAMQQQVTTTPNDAFGAALAWNGRVLGAVWQDRRDPSGGYEIYFNRLTPGGRAARARPAHLLRAGLLHQPQHRVDGGGVRAGLAGRARLRGRRGATRCTRSASTPRGGSSSPIRG
;
A
#
# COMPACT_ATOMS: atom_id res chain seq x y z
N MET A 1 26.34 -41.70 55.42
CA MET A 1 25.87 -41.17 54.13
C MET A 1 24.43 -41.64 53.94
N THR A 2 23.57 -40.76 53.47
CA THR A 2 22.13 -40.98 53.25
C THR A 2 21.80 -40.66 51.79
N ASP A 3 20.61 -41.02 51.31
CA ASP A 3 20.15 -40.65 49.96
C ASP A 3 20.20 -39.13 49.74
N GLN A 4 19.93 -38.34 50.79
CA GLN A 4 20.01 -36.88 50.75
C GLN A 4 21.45 -36.35 50.64
N ASP A 5 22.44 -37.11 51.11
CA ASP A 5 23.85 -36.76 50.94
C ASP A 5 24.36 -37.08 49.52
N CYS A 6 23.68 -37.99 48.82
CA CYS A 6 24.00 -38.36 47.45
C CYS A 6 23.36 -37.43 46.41
N ASP A 7 22.19 -36.85 46.69
CA ASP A 7 21.44 -35.98 45.77
C ASP A 7 22.27 -34.79 45.24
N ASP A 8 22.70 -34.88 43.99
CA ASP A 8 23.38 -33.84 43.23
C ASP A 8 22.46 -32.69 42.78
N ARG A 9 21.15 -32.79 43.08
CA ARG A 9 20.07 -31.89 42.70
C ARG A 9 19.77 -31.82 41.21
N ALA A 10 20.44 -32.62 40.37
CA ALA A 10 20.06 -32.80 38.99
C ALA A 10 18.79 -33.65 38.95
N PHE A 11 17.79 -33.13 38.25
CA PHE A 11 16.50 -33.77 38.14
C PHE A 11 16.47 -34.75 36.97
N CYS A 12 17.12 -34.43 35.85
CA CYS A 12 16.98 -35.22 34.62
C CYS A 12 17.78 -36.52 34.61
N ASN A 13 18.83 -36.66 35.43
CA ASN A 13 19.57 -37.92 35.62
C ASN A 13 18.91 -38.85 36.66
N GLY A 14 17.85 -38.39 37.33
CA GLY A 14 17.06 -39.17 38.27
C GLY A 14 17.61 -39.17 39.70
N ALA A 15 16.75 -39.50 40.67
CA ALA A 15 17.11 -39.48 42.09
C ALA A 15 18.18 -40.52 42.42
N GLU A 16 19.27 -40.06 43.02
CA GLU A 16 20.40 -40.89 43.43
C GLU A 16 20.10 -41.61 44.75
N THR A 17 20.60 -42.82 44.90
CA THR A 17 20.41 -43.62 46.13
C THR A 17 21.76 -43.98 46.74
N CYS A 18 21.83 -43.94 48.07
CA CYS A 18 22.98 -44.33 48.85
C CYS A 18 22.89 -45.83 49.16
N GLN A 19 23.76 -46.64 48.56
CA GLN A 19 23.91 -48.06 48.90
C GLN A 19 25.34 -48.34 49.34
N GLU A 20 25.50 -48.93 50.53
CA GLU A 20 26.80 -49.35 51.08
C GLU A 20 27.88 -48.24 51.03
N GLU A 21 27.51 -47.03 51.46
CA GLU A 21 28.39 -45.84 51.43
C GLU A 21 28.87 -45.41 50.03
N ARG A 22 28.15 -45.81 48.98
CA ARG A 22 28.38 -45.39 47.59
C ARG A 22 27.12 -44.77 46.99
N CYS A 23 27.27 -43.64 46.32
CA CYS A 23 26.17 -43.03 45.57
C CYS A 23 25.97 -43.79 44.25
N ILE A 24 24.74 -44.22 44.03
CA ILE A 24 24.29 -44.86 42.79
C ILE A 24 23.45 -43.85 42.02
N PRO A 25 23.84 -43.51 40.76
CA PRO A 25 23.05 -42.62 39.91
C PRO A 25 21.62 -43.13 39.72
N GLY A 26 20.67 -42.21 39.67
CA GLY A 26 19.29 -42.51 39.32
C GLY A 26 19.12 -42.95 37.86
N ALA A 27 17.91 -43.40 37.53
CA ALA A 27 17.52 -43.62 36.15
C ALA A 27 17.11 -42.27 35.52
N PRO A 28 17.71 -41.87 34.38
CA PRO A 28 17.36 -40.60 33.74
C PRO A 28 15.88 -40.50 33.39
N LEU A 29 15.30 -39.29 33.53
CA LEU A 29 13.93 -39.03 33.12
C LEU A 29 13.82 -39.10 31.59
N VAL A 30 13.04 -40.07 31.11
CA VAL A 30 12.76 -40.23 29.67
C VAL A 30 11.53 -39.43 29.29
N CYS A 31 11.76 -38.33 28.57
CA CYS A 31 10.70 -37.51 28.00
C CYS A 31 10.31 -38.03 26.61
N LEU A 32 9.09 -38.55 26.49
CA LEU A 32 8.53 -39.07 25.24
C LEU A 32 7.60 -38.03 24.59
N GLY A 33 7.35 -38.18 23.29
CA GLY A 33 6.38 -37.35 22.56
C GLY A 33 6.97 -36.24 21.69
N SER A 34 8.28 -36.27 21.41
CA SER A 34 8.85 -35.44 20.35
C SER A 34 8.19 -35.78 19.00
N THR A 35 7.86 -34.75 18.24
CA THR A 35 7.26 -34.85 16.89
C THR A 35 8.11 -34.09 15.88
N ALA A 36 7.69 -34.06 14.62
CA ALA A 36 8.29 -33.15 13.65
C ALA A 36 8.11 -31.67 14.07
N CYS A 37 7.08 -31.31 14.84
CA CYS A 37 6.76 -29.92 15.15
C CYS A 37 7.10 -29.49 16.56
N SER A 38 7.58 -30.40 17.39
CA SER A 38 7.96 -30.11 18.76
C SER A 38 9.02 -31.09 19.24
N THR A 39 9.96 -30.59 20.02
CA THR A 39 10.93 -31.42 20.74
C THR A 39 10.53 -31.45 22.21
N VAL A 40 10.51 -32.63 22.79
CA VAL A 40 10.16 -32.86 24.20
C VAL A 40 11.42 -33.38 24.88
N ALA A 41 11.99 -32.55 25.76
CA ALA A 41 13.26 -32.83 26.45
C ALA A 41 13.11 -32.55 27.95
N CYS A 42 13.97 -33.16 28.76
CA CYS A 42 14.00 -32.88 30.18
C CYS A 42 14.65 -31.51 30.43
N ASP A 43 14.00 -30.69 31.26
CA ASP A 43 14.43 -29.36 31.65
C ASP A 43 14.76 -29.37 33.16
N GLU A 44 16.02 -29.09 33.48
CA GLU A 44 16.55 -29.12 34.85
C GLU A 44 15.98 -28.00 35.73
N GLU A 45 15.71 -26.83 35.14
CA GLU A 45 15.22 -25.67 35.87
C GLU A 45 13.73 -25.81 36.19
N ALA A 46 12.94 -26.27 35.21
CA ALA A 46 11.52 -26.55 35.38
C ALA A 46 11.26 -27.87 36.13
N ARG A 47 12.29 -28.71 36.33
CA ARG A 47 12.19 -30.07 36.89
C ARG A 47 11.04 -30.86 36.26
N ALA A 48 10.96 -30.83 34.92
CA ALA A 48 9.87 -31.42 34.15
C ALA A 48 10.29 -31.72 32.71
N CYS A 49 9.48 -32.52 32.00
CA CYS A 49 9.57 -32.59 30.54
C CYS A 49 9.00 -31.32 29.92
N ARG A 50 9.80 -30.59 29.15
CA ARG A 50 9.41 -29.37 28.47
C ARG A 50 9.29 -29.61 26.97
N THR A 51 8.21 -29.09 26.40
CA THR A 51 7.96 -29.10 24.95
C THR A 51 8.40 -27.78 24.34
N THR A 52 9.28 -27.84 23.34
CA THR A 52 9.74 -26.68 22.57
C THR A 52 9.25 -26.80 21.13
N PRO A 53 8.45 -25.85 20.61
CA PRO A 53 8.01 -25.83 19.22
C PRO A 53 9.18 -25.75 18.23
N ALA A 54 9.00 -26.29 17.02
CA ALA A 54 10.01 -26.25 15.96
C ALA A 54 10.09 -24.89 15.24
N THR A 55 9.09 -24.03 15.42
CA THR A 55 8.91 -22.74 14.76
C THR A 55 8.56 -21.68 15.79
N GLU A 56 9.02 -20.45 15.54
CA GLU A 56 8.73 -19.29 16.36
C GLU A 56 7.41 -18.65 15.91
N ASP A 57 6.84 -17.87 16.82
CA ASP A 57 5.69 -16.99 16.62
C ASP A 57 6.25 -15.59 16.93
N ARG A 58 6.63 -14.85 15.89
CA ARG A 58 7.46 -13.65 16.05
C ARG A 58 6.62 -12.39 16.28
N ASP A 59 5.45 -12.29 15.69
CA ASP A 59 4.50 -11.19 15.94
C ASP A 59 3.55 -11.45 17.12
N ARG A 60 3.49 -12.68 17.63
CA ARG A 60 2.75 -13.11 18.84
C ARG A 60 1.25 -13.08 18.68
N ASP A 61 0.76 -13.38 17.49
CA ASP A 61 -0.67 -13.52 17.22
C ASP A 61 -1.23 -14.93 17.56
N GLY A 62 -0.34 -15.87 17.90
CA GLY A 62 -0.65 -17.24 18.27
C GLY A 62 -0.55 -18.24 17.12
N PHE A 63 -0.28 -17.77 15.91
CA PHE A 63 0.07 -18.56 14.74
C PHE A 63 1.60 -18.58 14.60
N ARG A 64 2.12 -19.54 13.84
CA ARG A 64 3.57 -19.71 13.68
C ARG A 64 3.87 -19.80 12.21
N ALA A 65 4.99 -19.21 11.80
CA ALA A 65 5.54 -19.46 10.48
C ALA A 65 5.71 -20.97 10.22
N PRO A 66 5.47 -21.43 8.98
CA PRO A 66 5.91 -22.74 8.56
C PRO A 66 7.45 -22.82 8.59
N ARG A 67 8.01 -24.03 8.70
CA ARG A 67 9.46 -24.28 8.69
C ARG A 67 10.15 -23.59 7.50
N PRO A 68 11.43 -23.18 7.59
CA PRO A 68 12.15 -22.59 6.46
C PRO A 68 12.18 -23.49 5.21
N GLY A 69 12.08 -22.89 4.01
CA GLY A 69 11.79 -23.62 2.75
C GLY A 69 10.32 -24.03 2.61
N THR A 70 9.53 -23.52 3.56
CA THR A 70 8.15 -23.77 3.87
C THR A 70 7.14 -23.28 2.82
N SER A 71 5.89 -23.78 2.76
CA SER A 71 4.76 -22.96 2.34
C SER A 71 3.66 -23.12 3.39
N PRO A 72 2.97 -22.03 3.79
CA PRO A 72 1.85 -22.08 4.74
C PRO A 72 0.79 -23.10 4.30
N GLY A 73 0.17 -23.80 5.25
CA GLY A 73 -0.92 -24.75 4.98
C GLY A 73 -0.53 -26.08 4.32
N SER A 74 0.74 -26.35 4.04
CA SER A 74 1.18 -27.67 3.55
C SER A 74 1.24 -28.68 4.71
N PRO A 75 0.95 -29.98 4.48
CA PRO A 75 1.16 -31.01 5.48
C PRO A 75 2.66 -31.08 5.87
N ASP A 76 2.92 -31.27 7.16
CA ASP A 76 4.26 -31.42 7.81
C ASP A 76 5.07 -30.16 8.10
N ARG A 77 4.45 -28.97 8.07
CA ARG A 77 5.19 -27.70 8.01
C ARG A 77 5.24 -26.88 9.31
N CYS A 78 4.57 -27.38 10.35
CA CYS A 78 4.64 -26.88 11.73
C CYS A 78 4.21 -25.42 11.94
N GLY A 79 3.43 -24.89 11.00
CA GLY A 79 2.92 -23.52 10.99
C GLY A 79 2.15 -23.26 9.70
N ASP A 80 1.18 -22.37 9.76
CA ASP A 80 0.29 -21.98 8.69
C ASP A 80 0.17 -20.46 8.52
N ASP A 81 0.97 -19.71 9.28
CA ASP A 81 1.12 -18.26 9.11
C ASP A 81 1.97 -17.94 7.88
N CYS A 82 1.43 -17.08 7.01
CA CYS A 82 2.05 -16.65 5.78
C CYS A 82 2.92 -15.40 5.92
N ASP A 83 2.81 -14.64 7.02
CA ASP A 83 3.64 -13.48 7.33
C ASP A 83 3.80 -13.27 8.85
N ASP A 84 4.65 -14.09 9.48
CA ASP A 84 5.01 -14.10 10.93
C ASP A 84 5.66 -12.80 11.45
N ASP A 85 5.74 -11.75 10.64
CA ASP A 85 6.13 -10.40 11.04
C ASP A 85 4.92 -9.44 11.17
N ASP A 86 3.70 -9.86 10.79
CA ASP A 86 2.47 -9.05 10.76
C ASP A 86 1.30 -9.77 11.46
N PRO A 87 0.91 -9.35 12.69
CA PRO A 87 -0.13 -10.02 13.47
C PRO A 87 -1.55 -9.82 12.91
N GLU A 88 -1.70 -9.09 11.80
CA GLU A 88 -2.95 -8.99 11.06
C GLU A 88 -3.01 -9.95 9.86
N VAL A 89 -1.97 -10.77 9.63
CA VAL A 89 -1.86 -11.74 8.55
C VAL A 89 -1.66 -13.13 9.13
N HIS A 90 -2.73 -13.93 9.18
CA HIS A 90 -2.71 -15.26 9.77
C HIS A 90 -3.93 -16.08 9.34
N PRO A 91 -3.91 -17.42 9.51
CA PRO A 91 -5.06 -18.27 9.21
C PRO A 91 -6.39 -17.74 9.74
N GLY A 92 -7.33 -17.50 8.82
CA GLY A 92 -8.68 -17.03 9.15
C GLY A 92 -8.78 -15.55 9.55
N ALA A 93 -7.74 -14.73 9.31
CA ALA A 93 -7.83 -13.29 9.42
C ALA A 93 -8.90 -12.70 8.48
N VAL A 94 -9.27 -11.43 8.70
CA VAL A 94 -10.22 -10.74 7.83
C VAL A 94 -9.46 -10.17 6.63
N GLU A 95 -9.82 -10.63 5.44
CA GLU A 95 -9.30 -10.12 4.17
C GLU A 95 -9.52 -8.61 4.00
N ARG A 96 -8.41 -7.89 3.84
CA ARG A 96 -8.38 -6.46 3.53
C ARG A 96 -8.04 -6.32 2.06
N CYS A 97 -8.57 -5.29 1.41
CA CYS A 97 -8.17 -4.97 0.05
C CYS A 97 -6.81 -4.25 0.03
N ASN A 98 -5.73 -4.98 0.34
CA ASN A 98 -4.36 -4.48 0.44
C ASN A 98 -3.41 -5.19 -0.55
N GLY A 99 -3.88 -6.23 -1.26
CA GLY A 99 -3.08 -7.05 -2.16
C GLY A 99 -2.26 -8.13 -1.46
N VAL A 100 -2.54 -8.39 -0.18
CA VAL A 100 -1.99 -9.46 0.66
C VAL A 100 -3.08 -10.54 0.82
N ASP A 101 -2.66 -11.77 1.06
CA ASP A 101 -3.52 -12.90 1.47
C ASP A 101 -3.51 -12.88 3.00
N ASP A 102 -4.38 -12.05 3.59
CA ASP A 102 -4.35 -11.81 5.05
C ASP A 102 -4.74 -13.08 5.81
N ASP A 103 -5.62 -13.92 5.27
CA ASP A 103 -6.15 -15.12 5.92
C ASP A 103 -5.37 -16.42 5.61
N CYS A 104 -4.28 -16.28 4.85
CA CYS A 104 -3.37 -17.34 4.40
C CYS A 104 -4.05 -18.52 3.68
N ASN A 105 -5.21 -18.30 3.04
CA ASN A 105 -5.94 -19.35 2.31
C ASN A 105 -5.44 -19.55 0.87
N GLY A 106 -4.54 -18.69 0.39
CA GLY A 106 -3.96 -18.71 -0.96
C GLY A 106 -4.72 -17.85 -1.97
N ILE A 107 -5.70 -17.05 -1.54
CA ILE A 107 -6.54 -16.20 -2.38
C ILE A 107 -6.43 -14.76 -1.87
N ILE A 108 -5.59 -13.98 -2.56
CA ILE A 108 -5.44 -12.55 -2.30
C ILE A 108 -6.77 -11.81 -2.43
N ASP A 109 -7.08 -10.99 -1.42
CA ASP A 109 -8.22 -10.09 -1.33
C ASP A 109 -9.58 -10.78 -1.57
N ASP A 110 -9.88 -11.95 -0.96
CA ASP A 110 -11.05 -12.83 -1.24
C ASP A 110 -12.41 -12.12 -1.26
N ASN A 111 -12.72 -11.47 -2.38
CA ASN A 111 -13.81 -10.51 -2.52
C ASN A 111 -13.81 -9.41 -1.45
N ALA A 112 -12.63 -9.12 -0.89
CA ALA A 112 -12.43 -8.07 0.10
C ALA A 112 -12.99 -6.75 -0.41
N THR A 113 -13.67 -6.04 0.49
CA THR A 113 -14.39 -4.83 0.13
C THR A 113 -13.65 -3.61 0.64
N LEU A 114 -13.42 -2.64 -0.27
CA LEU A 114 -12.93 -1.33 0.13
C LEU A 114 -14.03 -0.57 0.89
N THR A 115 -13.92 -0.58 2.21
CA THR A 115 -14.76 0.22 3.10
C THR A 115 -14.00 1.49 3.46
N PRO A 116 -14.50 2.69 3.09
CA PRO A 116 -13.88 3.93 3.53
C PRO A 116 -13.80 3.97 5.05
N THR A 117 -12.59 4.17 5.58
CA THR A 117 -12.39 4.38 7.01
C THR A 117 -12.44 5.88 7.31
N GLY A 118 -13.29 6.28 8.26
CA GLY A 118 -13.45 7.67 8.68
C GLY A 118 -14.35 8.54 7.80
N ASP A 119 -14.46 9.81 8.19
CA ASP A 119 -15.31 10.80 7.53
C ASP A 119 -14.63 11.44 6.32
N ALA A 120 -15.44 11.90 5.37
CA ALA A 120 -14.95 12.65 4.22
C ALA A 120 -14.27 13.96 4.65
N VAL A 121 -13.02 14.15 4.24
CA VAL A 121 -12.22 15.34 4.58
C VAL A 121 -12.48 16.47 3.58
N ARG A 122 -12.69 17.69 4.08
CA ARG A 122 -12.82 18.90 3.26
C ARG A 122 -11.48 19.27 2.61
N VAL A 123 -11.44 19.32 1.28
CA VAL A 123 -10.24 19.70 0.50
C VAL A 123 -10.16 21.20 0.25
N SER A 124 -11.28 21.90 0.06
CA SER A 124 -11.28 23.36 -0.16
C SER A 124 -11.15 24.13 1.15
N GLU A 125 -10.39 25.22 1.14
CA GLU A 125 -10.41 26.20 2.22
C GLU A 125 -11.82 26.81 2.41
N ALA A 126 -12.14 27.22 3.64
CA ALA A 126 -13.44 27.76 3.98
C ALA A 126 -13.79 29.04 3.18
N ALA A 127 -12.78 29.86 2.89
CA ALA A 127 -12.93 31.09 2.11
C ALA A 127 -13.25 30.84 0.63
N VAL A 128 -12.96 29.64 0.11
CA VAL A 128 -13.23 29.26 -1.27
C VAL A 128 -14.57 28.52 -1.33
N ALA A 129 -15.66 29.30 -1.41
CA ALA A 129 -17.03 28.78 -1.37
C ALA A 129 -18.02 29.66 -2.18
N PRO A 130 -18.98 29.05 -2.91
CA PRO A 130 -19.16 27.61 -3.10
C PRO A 130 -18.03 27.01 -3.96
N SER A 131 -17.81 25.70 -3.81
CA SER A 131 -16.77 24.96 -4.52
C SER A 131 -17.33 23.71 -5.20
N GLY A 132 -16.78 23.35 -6.36
CA GLY A 132 -17.11 22.14 -7.09
C GLY A 132 -15.86 21.35 -7.50
N PRO A 133 -15.97 20.02 -7.67
CA PRO A 133 -14.82 19.18 -7.98
C PRO A 133 -14.27 19.45 -9.38
N GLY A 134 -12.96 19.24 -9.55
CA GLY A 134 -12.26 19.24 -10.83
C GLY A 134 -11.82 17.82 -11.20
N GLY A 135 -10.67 17.40 -10.66
CA GLY A 135 -10.09 16.09 -10.92
C GLY A 135 -9.14 15.63 -9.82
N VAL A 136 -8.88 14.33 -9.77
CA VAL A 136 -7.92 13.71 -8.84
C VAL A 136 -6.97 12.81 -9.61
N GLN A 137 -5.68 12.86 -9.27
CA GLN A 137 -4.63 12.03 -9.89
C GLN A 137 -3.58 11.62 -8.86
N TRP A 138 -3.11 10.37 -8.93
CA TRP A 138 -1.97 9.91 -8.13
C TRP A 138 -0.65 10.30 -8.80
N THR A 139 0.25 10.94 -8.05
CA THR A 139 1.55 11.40 -8.56
C THR A 139 2.70 10.41 -8.30
N GLY A 140 2.42 9.25 -7.69
CA GLY A 140 3.42 8.29 -7.21
C GLY A 140 3.66 8.38 -5.69
N SER A 141 3.46 9.56 -5.10
CA SER A 141 3.66 9.78 -3.66
C SER A 141 2.46 10.39 -2.94
N ARG A 142 1.68 11.23 -3.63
CA ARG A 142 0.53 11.98 -3.11
C ARG A 142 -0.57 12.04 -4.16
N TYR A 143 -1.82 12.24 -3.74
CA TYR A 143 -2.88 12.65 -4.65
C TYR A 143 -2.74 14.14 -4.95
N GLY A 144 -2.85 14.51 -6.22
CA GLY A 144 -3.12 15.88 -6.65
C GLY A 144 -4.60 16.02 -6.94
N VAL A 145 -5.25 16.97 -6.26
CA VAL A 145 -6.67 17.26 -6.46
C VAL A 145 -6.81 18.69 -6.97
N SER A 146 -7.58 18.85 -8.02
CA SER A 146 -8.08 20.13 -8.48
C SER A 146 -9.57 20.26 -8.19
N TYR A 147 -9.96 21.49 -7.96
CA TYR A 147 -11.35 21.89 -7.80
C TYR A 147 -11.46 23.36 -8.19
N TRP A 148 -12.68 23.83 -8.37
CA TRP A 148 -12.94 25.25 -8.56
C TRP A 148 -13.77 25.77 -7.39
N GLY A 149 -13.68 27.05 -7.13
CA GLY A 149 -14.56 27.69 -6.16
C GLY A 149 -14.45 29.20 -6.18
N TYR A 150 -15.42 29.84 -5.53
CA TYR A 150 -15.50 31.29 -5.49
C TYR A 150 -14.61 31.86 -4.38
N ASP A 151 -13.77 32.81 -4.75
CA ASP A 151 -13.07 33.69 -3.83
C ASP A 151 -13.30 35.13 -4.29
N SER A 152 -13.66 36.00 -3.36
CA SER A 152 -13.84 37.44 -3.62
C SER A 152 -14.74 37.75 -4.82
N GLY A 153 -15.79 36.93 -5.01
CA GLY A 153 -16.79 37.08 -6.07
C GLY A 153 -16.42 36.49 -7.43
N ARG A 154 -15.30 35.77 -7.55
CA ARG A 154 -14.88 35.13 -8.81
C ARG A 154 -14.56 33.66 -8.63
N ALA A 155 -14.91 32.86 -9.63
CA ALA A 155 -14.53 31.46 -9.64
C ALA A 155 -13.08 31.30 -10.13
N HIS A 156 -12.29 30.56 -9.35
CA HIS A 156 -10.93 30.20 -9.70
C HIS A 156 -10.72 28.70 -9.58
N VAL A 157 -9.78 28.17 -10.35
CA VAL A 157 -9.30 26.79 -10.20
C VAL A 157 -8.20 26.76 -9.16
N TYR A 158 -8.30 25.81 -8.25
CA TYR A 158 -7.33 25.54 -7.20
C TYR A 158 -6.79 24.13 -7.32
N PHE A 159 -5.61 23.93 -6.75
CA PHE A 159 -4.94 22.65 -6.59
C PHE A 159 -4.53 22.47 -5.14
N ARG A 160 -4.70 21.25 -4.62
CA ARG A 160 -4.23 20.86 -3.29
C ARG A 160 -3.72 19.42 -3.35
N GLN A 161 -2.67 19.13 -2.58
CA GLN A 161 -2.21 17.75 -2.42
C GLN A 161 -2.95 17.09 -1.27
N ILE A 162 -3.16 15.78 -1.39
CA ILE A 162 -3.61 14.92 -0.29
C ILE A 162 -2.57 13.83 -0.12
N ASP A 163 -2.13 13.58 1.12
CA ASP A 163 -1.17 12.52 1.40
C ASP A 163 -1.79 11.12 1.29
N ARG A 164 -1.01 10.10 1.65
CA ARG A 164 -1.43 8.69 1.55
C ARG A 164 -2.55 8.35 2.53
N THR A 165 -2.67 9.08 3.63
CA THR A 165 -3.68 8.83 4.68
C THR A 165 -4.96 9.63 4.46
N GLY A 166 -5.02 10.44 3.40
CA GLY A 166 -6.21 11.25 3.08
C GLY A 166 -6.19 12.66 3.68
N ALA A 167 -5.07 13.11 4.28
CA ALA A 167 -4.98 14.45 4.85
C ALA A 167 -4.54 15.49 3.78
N PRO A 168 -5.29 16.60 3.62
CA PRO A 168 -4.95 17.63 2.66
C PRO A 168 -3.76 18.48 3.14
N SER A 169 -2.87 18.86 2.22
CA SER A 169 -1.71 19.72 2.51
C SER A 169 -2.14 21.08 3.05
N ALA A 170 -1.36 21.70 3.93
CA ALA A 170 -1.64 23.06 4.41
C ALA A 170 -1.71 24.09 3.27
N MET A 171 -0.92 23.90 2.20
CA MET A 171 -0.90 24.79 1.04
C MET A 171 -2.01 24.44 0.05
N GLN A 172 -2.82 25.44 -0.29
CA GLN A 172 -3.74 25.49 -1.42
C GLN A 172 -3.17 26.43 -2.48
N GLN A 173 -3.14 26.01 -3.75
CA GLN A 173 -2.57 26.78 -4.84
C GLN A 173 -3.64 27.17 -5.85
N GLN A 174 -3.88 28.47 -6.05
CA GLN A 174 -4.64 28.93 -7.21
C GLN A 174 -3.86 28.65 -8.50
N VAL A 175 -4.50 27.96 -9.44
CA VAL A 175 -3.91 27.57 -10.74
C VAL A 175 -4.17 28.65 -11.79
N THR A 176 -5.36 29.24 -11.77
CA THR A 176 -5.80 30.23 -12.76
C THR A 176 -5.43 31.64 -12.34
N THR A 177 -4.68 32.36 -13.17
CA THR A 177 -4.29 33.76 -12.93
C THR A 177 -5.14 34.77 -13.70
N THR A 178 -6.15 34.30 -14.44
CA THR A 178 -7.08 35.17 -15.18
C THR A 178 -7.98 35.90 -14.20
N PRO A 179 -8.32 37.18 -14.45
CA PRO A 179 -9.31 37.91 -13.66
C PRO A 179 -10.76 37.46 -13.96
N ASN A 180 -10.96 36.55 -14.91
CA ASN A 180 -12.27 36.03 -15.28
C ASN A 180 -12.56 34.69 -14.58
N ASP A 181 -13.83 34.31 -14.55
CA ASP A 181 -14.24 33.05 -13.94
C ASP A 181 -13.63 31.85 -14.66
N ALA A 182 -13.13 30.90 -13.87
CA ALA A 182 -12.56 29.64 -14.32
C ALA A 182 -13.15 28.45 -13.56
N PHE A 183 -13.52 27.40 -14.29
CA PHE A 183 -14.19 26.22 -13.76
C PHE A 183 -13.54 24.91 -14.20
N GLY A 184 -13.85 23.83 -13.46
CA GLY A 184 -13.39 22.48 -13.76
C GLY A 184 -11.94 22.27 -13.33
N ALA A 185 -11.09 21.92 -14.30
CA ALA A 185 -9.73 21.39 -14.17
C ALA A 185 -9.65 19.87 -14.05
N ALA A 186 -9.72 19.18 -15.18
CA ALA A 186 -9.30 17.79 -15.27
C ALA A 186 -7.78 17.69 -15.14
N LEU A 187 -7.29 16.63 -14.50
CA LEU A 187 -5.86 16.39 -14.28
C LEU A 187 -5.40 15.11 -14.96
N ALA A 188 -4.16 15.10 -15.44
CA ALA A 188 -3.48 13.90 -15.94
C ALA A 188 -2.01 13.90 -15.49
N TRP A 189 -1.55 12.80 -14.90
CA TRP A 189 -0.15 12.63 -14.50
C TRP A 189 0.65 11.90 -15.59
N ASN A 190 1.84 12.40 -15.94
CA ASN A 190 2.69 11.78 -16.96
C ASN A 190 3.97 11.12 -16.40
N GLY A 191 4.05 10.92 -15.09
CA GLY A 191 5.26 10.44 -14.41
C GLY A 191 6.21 11.53 -13.92
N ARG A 192 6.03 12.79 -14.33
CA ARG A 192 6.90 13.91 -13.92
C ARG A 192 6.17 15.21 -13.59
N VAL A 193 5.12 15.53 -14.35
CA VAL A 193 4.28 16.73 -14.17
C VAL A 193 2.81 16.37 -14.34
N LEU A 194 1.94 17.21 -13.79
CA LEU A 194 0.51 17.16 -14.07
C LEU A 194 0.21 18.02 -15.30
N GLY A 195 -0.63 17.52 -16.20
CA GLY A 195 -1.39 18.35 -17.12
C GLY A 195 -2.72 18.72 -16.47
N ALA A 196 -3.13 19.99 -16.59
CA ALA A 196 -4.41 20.48 -16.12
C ALA A 196 -5.16 21.13 -17.29
N VAL A 197 -6.43 20.74 -17.49
CA VAL A 197 -7.32 21.29 -18.53
C VAL A 197 -8.56 21.87 -17.88
N TRP A 198 -8.80 23.16 -18.04
CA TRP A 198 -9.95 23.87 -17.44
C TRP A 198 -10.64 24.76 -18.47
N GLN A 199 -11.77 25.35 -18.10
CA GLN A 199 -12.44 26.35 -18.92
C GLN A 199 -12.42 27.73 -18.25
N ASP A 200 -12.24 28.80 -19.01
CA ASP A 200 -12.40 30.17 -18.50
C ASP A 200 -12.81 31.18 -19.58
N ARG A 201 -13.15 32.41 -19.16
CA ARG A 201 -13.65 33.49 -20.04
C ARG A 201 -12.62 34.59 -20.30
N ARG A 202 -11.33 34.25 -20.41
CA ARG A 202 -10.29 35.27 -20.68
C ARG A 202 -10.38 35.88 -22.07
N ASP A 203 -10.99 35.17 -23.02
CA ASP A 203 -11.03 35.60 -24.40
C ASP A 203 -12.04 36.74 -24.61
N PRO A 204 -11.75 37.69 -25.53
CA PRO A 204 -12.65 38.82 -25.79
C PRO A 204 -14.05 38.44 -26.29
N SER A 205 -14.23 37.20 -26.77
CA SER A 205 -15.54 36.67 -27.15
C SER A 205 -16.50 36.53 -25.98
N GLY A 206 -15.99 36.53 -24.73
CA GLY A 206 -16.79 36.42 -23.50
C GLY A 206 -17.34 35.02 -23.20
N GLY A 207 -17.13 34.06 -24.11
CA GLY A 207 -17.48 32.66 -23.93
C GLY A 207 -16.48 31.90 -23.06
N TYR A 208 -16.86 30.70 -22.62
CA TYR A 208 -15.91 29.76 -22.01
C TYR A 208 -15.14 29.04 -23.11
N GLU A 209 -13.82 29.11 -23.04
CA GLU A 209 -12.92 28.33 -23.89
C GLU A 209 -12.05 27.40 -23.03
N ILE A 210 -11.43 26.41 -23.66
CA ILE A 210 -10.65 25.38 -22.98
C ILE A 210 -9.17 25.72 -22.98
N TYR A 211 -8.56 25.68 -21.80
CA TYR A 211 -7.17 26.01 -21.58
C TYR A 211 -6.42 24.86 -20.93
N PHE A 212 -5.14 24.74 -21.26
CA PHE A 212 -4.23 23.74 -20.72
C PHE A 212 -3.00 24.40 -20.11
N ASN A 213 -2.53 23.84 -18.99
CA ASN A 213 -1.21 24.15 -18.47
C ASN A 213 -0.61 22.94 -17.75
N ARG A 214 0.71 22.95 -17.63
CA ARG A 214 1.46 21.95 -16.89
C ARG A 214 1.69 22.46 -15.47
N LEU A 215 1.53 21.58 -14.48
CA LEU A 215 1.81 21.85 -13.08
C LEU A 215 2.94 20.93 -12.60
N THR A 216 3.81 21.47 -11.75
CA THR A 216 4.70 20.67 -10.89
C THR A 216 3.87 19.72 -10.01
N PRO A 217 4.47 18.67 -9.42
CA PRO A 217 3.73 17.78 -8.51
C PRO A 217 3.04 18.51 -7.35
N GLY A 218 3.61 19.65 -6.91
CA GLY A 218 3.04 20.54 -5.89
C GLY A 218 2.06 21.60 -6.41
N GLY A 219 1.60 21.51 -7.67
CA GLY A 219 0.53 22.38 -8.20
C GLY A 219 0.95 23.72 -8.77
N ARG A 220 2.23 24.11 -8.67
CA ARG A 220 2.73 25.35 -9.29
C ARG A 220 2.85 25.18 -10.81
N ALA A 221 2.57 26.22 -11.58
CA ALA A 221 2.79 26.21 -13.03
C ALA A 221 4.23 25.79 -13.38
N ALA A 222 4.37 24.73 -14.17
CA ALA A 222 5.66 24.24 -14.65
C ALA A 222 6.15 25.14 -15.78
N ARG A 223 7.01 26.11 -15.47
CA ARG A 223 7.66 26.94 -16.49
C ARG A 223 8.55 26.05 -17.36
N ALA A 224 8.45 26.17 -18.68
CA ALA A 224 9.47 25.63 -19.57
C ALA A 224 10.78 26.35 -19.26
N ARG A 225 11.87 25.60 -18.98
CA ARG A 225 13.20 26.20 -19.07
C ARG A 225 13.37 26.60 -20.54
N PRO A 226 13.75 27.86 -20.86
CA PRO A 226 14.18 28.16 -22.22
C PRO A 226 15.33 27.21 -22.52
N ALA A 227 15.22 26.44 -23.61
CA ALA A 227 16.36 25.70 -24.11
C ALA A 227 17.44 26.75 -24.39
N HIS A 228 18.56 26.68 -23.66
CA HIS A 228 19.75 27.44 -24.01
C HIS A 228 20.14 26.97 -25.42
N LEU A 229 19.78 27.74 -26.44
CA LEU A 229 20.39 27.64 -27.75
C LEU A 229 21.85 28.02 -27.55
N LEU A 230 22.72 27.00 -27.49
CA LEU A 230 24.15 27.21 -27.64
C LEU A 230 24.36 27.94 -28.97
N ARG A 231 24.86 29.16 -28.88
CA ARG A 231 25.41 29.92 -30.00
C ARG A 231 26.49 29.06 -30.64
N ALA A 232 26.22 28.53 -31.83
CA ALA A 232 27.25 28.06 -32.75
C ALA A 232 27.08 28.87 -34.04
N GLY A 233 27.87 29.93 -34.16
CA GLY A 233 28.14 30.52 -35.46
C GLY A 233 29.05 29.57 -36.22
N LEU A 234 28.59 29.07 -37.36
CA LEU A 234 29.31 29.15 -38.63
C LEU A 234 28.40 28.63 -39.74
N LEU A 235 28.34 29.41 -40.82
CA LEU A 235 27.70 29.09 -42.09
C LEU A 235 28.28 27.80 -42.67
N HIS A 236 27.42 26.83 -43.00
CA HIS A 236 27.50 26.07 -44.25
C HIS A 236 26.21 25.28 -44.45
N GLN A 237 25.52 25.52 -45.57
CA GLN A 237 24.43 24.66 -46.01
C GLN A 237 25.02 23.38 -46.59
N PRO A 238 24.46 22.19 -46.27
CA PRO A 238 24.50 21.06 -47.18
C PRO A 238 23.11 20.87 -47.78
N GLN A 239 23.08 20.91 -49.11
CA GLN A 239 21.93 20.50 -49.90
C GLN A 239 21.62 19.03 -49.66
N HIS A 240 20.32 18.74 -49.72
CA HIS A 240 19.75 17.40 -49.75
C HIS A 240 20.45 16.51 -50.78
N ARG A 241 20.89 15.32 -50.35
CA ARG A 241 20.95 14.14 -51.21
C ARG A 241 20.31 12.97 -50.47
N VAL A 242 19.27 12.45 -51.09
CA VAL A 242 18.52 11.27 -50.67
C VAL A 242 19.29 10.06 -51.19
N ASP A 243 19.76 9.19 -50.29
CA ASP A 243 20.15 7.83 -50.64
C ASP A 243 19.17 6.85 -50.00
N GLY A 244 18.52 6.08 -50.86
CA GLY A 244 17.51 5.09 -50.52
C GLY A 244 18.07 3.95 -49.67
N GLY A 245 17.50 3.79 -48.49
CA GLY A 245 17.63 2.60 -47.66
C GLY A 245 16.32 2.39 -46.90
N GLY A 246 15.56 1.38 -47.30
CA GLY A 246 14.20 1.11 -46.82
C GLY A 246 14.08 1.00 -45.30
N VAL A 247 13.06 1.66 -44.74
CA VAL A 247 12.64 1.49 -43.35
C VAL A 247 11.93 0.15 -43.24
N ARG A 248 12.56 -0.83 -42.58
CA ARG A 248 11.85 -2.01 -42.08
C ARG A 248 11.06 -1.61 -40.84
N ALA A 249 9.73 -1.62 -40.96
CA ALA A 249 8.83 -1.52 -39.82
C ALA A 249 8.97 -2.79 -38.95
N GLY A 250 9.78 -2.71 -37.90
CA GLY A 250 9.74 -3.68 -36.81
C GLY A 250 8.47 -3.44 -35.99
N LEU A 251 7.45 -4.28 -36.20
CA LEU A 251 6.33 -4.42 -35.28
C LEU A 251 6.90 -4.87 -33.92
N ALA A 252 7.13 -3.91 -33.03
CA ALA A 252 7.46 -4.19 -31.64
C ALA A 252 6.32 -5.02 -31.05
N GLY A 253 6.70 -6.12 -30.41
CA GLY A 253 5.83 -7.20 -30.00
C GLY A 253 4.64 -6.72 -29.18
N ARG A 254 3.48 -7.31 -29.48
CA ARG A 254 2.36 -7.33 -28.54
C ARG A 254 2.88 -7.94 -27.23
N ALA A 255 3.14 -7.09 -26.25
CA ALA A 255 3.26 -7.51 -24.86
C ALA A 255 1.91 -8.15 -24.51
N ARG A 256 1.86 -9.49 -24.58
CA ARG A 256 0.80 -10.25 -23.94
C ARG A 256 0.94 -9.94 -22.46
N LEU A 257 0.04 -9.12 -21.94
CA LEU A 257 -0.30 -9.11 -20.53
C LEU A 257 -0.65 -10.56 -20.18
N ARG A 258 0.33 -11.31 -19.67
CA ARG A 258 0.05 -12.50 -18.88
C ARG A 258 -0.68 -11.96 -17.66
N GLY A 259 -2.00 -11.97 -17.71
CA GLY A 259 -2.81 -11.84 -16.50
C GLY A 259 -2.29 -12.90 -15.53
N ARG A 260 -1.69 -12.46 -14.43
CA ARG A 260 -1.60 -13.28 -13.23
C ARG A 260 -3.06 -13.61 -12.90
N ARG A 261 -3.46 -14.85 -13.17
CA ARG A 261 -4.68 -15.43 -12.62
C ARG A 261 -4.43 -15.49 -11.11
N GLY A 262 -5.13 -14.66 -10.35
CA GLY A 262 -4.98 -14.61 -8.89
C GLY A 262 -5.39 -13.28 -8.24
N ALA A 263 -5.40 -12.16 -8.95
CA ALA A 263 -5.91 -10.91 -8.39
C ALA A 263 -7.45 -10.89 -8.47
N THR A 264 -8.11 -11.47 -7.47
CA THR A 264 -9.53 -11.24 -7.25
C THR A 264 -9.69 -9.74 -6.98
N ARG A 265 -10.42 -9.05 -7.85
CA ARG A 265 -10.50 -7.59 -7.83
C ARG A 265 -11.40 -7.18 -6.68
N CYS A 266 -10.88 -6.40 -5.74
CA CYS A 266 -11.69 -5.86 -4.65
C CYS A 266 -12.99 -5.25 -5.15
N THR A 267 -14.07 -5.52 -4.44
CA THR A 267 -15.36 -4.93 -4.76
C THR A 267 -15.58 -3.66 -3.93
N ARG A 268 -16.36 -2.72 -4.45
CA ARG A 268 -16.70 -1.48 -3.73
C ARG A 268 -18.02 -1.70 -3.01
N SER A 269 -18.06 -1.54 -1.69
CA SER A 269 -19.32 -1.51 -0.97
C SER A 269 -20.07 -0.24 -1.39
N ALA A 270 -21.12 -0.41 -2.19
CA ALA A 270 -22.05 0.67 -2.46
C ALA A 270 -22.96 0.80 -1.23
N SER A 271 -22.59 1.66 -0.29
CA SER A 271 -23.54 2.12 0.73
C SER A 271 -24.55 3.02 0.04
N THR A 272 -25.65 2.45 -0.45
CA THR A 272 -26.79 3.21 -0.97
C THR A 272 -27.43 3.95 0.21
N PRO A 273 -27.49 5.29 0.22
CA PRO A 273 -28.28 5.97 1.23
C PRO A 273 -29.76 5.68 0.93
N ARG A 274 -30.40 4.87 1.79
CA ARG A 274 -31.86 4.82 1.84
C ARG A 274 -32.34 6.15 2.43
N GLY A 275 -32.69 7.09 1.56
CA GLY A 275 -33.28 8.37 1.92
C GLY A 275 -34.34 8.74 0.90
N GLY A 276 -35.55 8.23 1.09
CA GLY A 276 -36.71 8.74 0.37
C GLY A 276 -37.18 10.05 1.01
N SER A 277 -37.28 11.10 0.22
CA SER A 277 -38.42 12.03 0.29
C SER A 277 -38.50 12.82 -1.01
N SER A 278 -39.49 12.49 -1.82
CA SER A 278 -40.02 13.38 -2.84
C SER A 278 -40.57 14.63 -2.17
N SER A 279 -40.15 15.81 -2.64
CA SER A 279 -40.93 17.05 -2.48
C SER A 279 -41.02 17.75 -3.83
N PRO A 280 -42.19 18.32 -4.18
CA PRO A 280 -42.48 18.79 -5.52
C PRO A 280 -41.88 20.18 -5.77
N ILE A 281 -41.47 20.39 -7.02
CA ILE A 281 -41.07 21.68 -7.57
C ILE A 281 -42.32 22.58 -7.66
N ARG A 282 -42.23 23.79 -7.09
CA ARG A 282 -43.07 24.94 -7.43
C ARG A 282 -42.16 26.08 -7.86
N GLY A 283 -42.47 26.69 -9.00
CA GLY A 283 -41.77 27.84 -9.58
C GLY A 283 -41.49 27.63 -11.05
#